data_AF-A0A7X2NE65-F1
#
_entry.id   AF-A0A7X2NE65-F1
#
_cell.length_a   1.000
_cell.length_b   1.000
_cell.length_c   1.000
_cell.angle_alpha   90.00
_cell.angle_beta   90.00
_cell.angle_gamma   90.00
#
_symmetry.space_group_name_H-M   'P 1'
#
loop_
_entity.id
_entity.type
_entity.pdbx_description
1 polymer ?
#
loop_
_entity_poly.entity_id
_entity_poly.type
_entity_poly.pdbx_seq_one_letter_code
_entity_poly.pdbx_strand_id
1 'polypeptide(L)'
;MTKIICYGDSNTYGYDPRMGGSGRYDAAHRWPEVMAERLSAAGKTVDVVNAGFPGRTLSTILYPDYYGHGVDLFTTSMRGYALFDWLFVMLGSNDVLRPDSVECVTGRMADLIDEAAASNWWTDGSQILLMAPPQIGREVDAPADAFLGGYCSALGETTLDGFAKKSRKLRAAYRRLAEAKNVHFFDAGEVAETGQVDYIHLTEKSQQQLGQAMGQVALNLI
;
A
#
# COMPACT_ATOMS: atom_id res chain seq x y z
N MET A 1 -11.23 -6.66 -21.61
CA MET A 1 -10.18 -7.04 -20.65
C MET A 1 -10.08 -5.89 -19.67
N THR A 2 -10.29 -6.14 -18.38
CA THR A 2 -10.26 -5.10 -17.35
C THR A 2 -8.84 -4.94 -16.83
N LYS A 3 -8.27 -3.73 -16.92
CA LYS A 3 -6.92 -3.43 -16.44
C LYS A 3 -6.96 -2.79 -15.05
N ILE A 4 -6.26 -3.42 -14.10
CA ILE A 4 -6.20 -3.02 -12.69
C ILE A 4 -4.76 -2.69 -12.33
N ILE A 5 -4.52 -1.47 -11.85
CA ILE A 5 -3.21 -1.03 -11.37
C ILE A 5 -3.16 -1.16 -9.85
N CYS A 6 -2.31 -2.05 -9.34
CA CYS A 6 -2.03 -2.17 -7.92
C CYS A 6 -0.84 -1.29 -7.57
N TYR A 7 -1.10 -0.05 -7.15
CA TYR A 7 -0.08 0.94 -6.81
C TYR A 7 0.24 0.92 -5.32
N GLY A 8 1.49 0.66 -4.96
CA GLY A 8 1.86 0.64 -3.55
C GLY A 8 3.36 0.58 -3.29
N ASP A 9 3.71 0.27 -2.06
CA ASP A 9 5.09 0.20 -1.58
C ASP A 9 5.67 -1.23 -1.67
N SER A 10 6.59 -1.58 -0.76
CA SER A 10 7.18 -2.91 -0.64
C SER A 10 6.16 -4.01 -0.36
N ASN A 11 5.06 -3.71 0.33
CA ASN A 11 4.00 -4.68 0.58
C ASN A 11 3.24 -5.05 -0.70
N THR A 12 3.11 -4.12 -1.65
CA THR A 12 2.58 -4.42 -2.99
C THR A 12 3.61 -5.09 -3.90
N TYR A 13 4.87 -4.66 -3.80
CA TYR A 13 5.98 -5.29 -4.53
C TYR A 13 6.14 -6.77 -4.21
N GLY A 14 5.76 -7.17 -2.99
CA GLY A 14 5.95 -8.51 -2.45
C GLY A 14 7.33 -8.68 -1.84
N TYR A 15 7.82 -7.70 -1.07
CA TYR A 15 9.15 -7.76 -0.46
C TYR A 15 9.23 -8.88 0.60
N ASP A 16 10.29 -9.70 0.53
CA ASP A 16 10.60 -10.71 1.54
C ASP A 16 11.78 -10.24 2.42
N PRO A 17 11.52 -9.83 3.67
CA PRO A 17 12.58 -9.28 4.53
C PRO A 17 13.61 -10.32 4.97
N ARG A 18 13.36 -11.62 4.77
CA ARG A 18 14.31 -12.69 5.10
C ARG A 18 15.50 -12.74 4.13
N MET A 19 15.36 -12.18 2.93
CA MET A 19 16.36 -12.25 1.86
C MET A 19 17.24 -11.00 1.74
N GLY A 20 17.13 -10.04 2.66
CA GLY A 20 17.92 -8.80 2.61
C GLY A 20 17.54 -7.90 1.42
N GLY A 21 18.40 -6.93 1.07
CA GLY A 21 18.08 -5.75 0.24
C GLY A 21 17.45 -5.95 -1.16
N SER A 22 17.31 -7.18 -1.66
CA SER A 22 16.63 -7.51 -2.92
C SER A 22 15.53 -8.57 -2.79
N GLY A 23 15.07 -8.84 -1.56
CA GLY A 23 14.08 -9.87 -1.29
C GLY A 23 12.76 -9.64 -2.03
N ARG A 24 12.27 -10.66 -2.71
CA ARG A 24 10.96 -10.64 -3.35
C ARG A 24 10.34 -12.02 -3.33
N TYR A 25 9.09 -12.10 -2.89
CA TYR A 25 8.27 -13.29 -3.03
C TYR A 25 8.06 -13.62 -4.52
N ASP A 26 8.03 -14.92 -4.80
CA ASP A 26 7.65 -15.44 -6.11
C ASP A 26 6.24 -14.97 -6.49
N ALA A 27 5.99 -14.89 -7.80
CA ALA A 27 4.73 -14.36 -8.33
C ALA A 27 3.49 -15.02 -7.70
N ALA A 28 3.51 -16.33 -7.46
CA ALA A 28 2.39 -17.08 -6.87
C ALA A 28 2.05 -16.68 -5.41
N HIS A 29 2.89 -15.88 -4.74
CA HIS A 29 2.69 -15.48 -3.35
C HIS A 29 2.31 -14.02 -3.21
N ARG A 30 2.60 -13.17 -4.20
CA ARG A 30 2.37 -11.72 -4.12
C ARG A 30 0.88 -11.41 -4.27
N TRP A 31 0.35 -10.55 -3.41
CA TRP A 31 -1.10 -10.32 -3.37
C TRP A 31 -1.72 -9.87 -4.71
N PRO A 32 -1.09 -9.03 -5.57
CA PRO A 32 -1.68 -8.64 -6.85
C PRO A 32 -1.82 -9.84 -7.80
N GLU A 33 -0.80 -10.69 -7.86
CA GLU A 33 -0.79 -11.89 -8.70
C GLU A 33 -1.76 -12.96 -8.18
N VAL A 34 -1.84 -13.16 -6.86
CA VAL A 34 -2.84 -14.06 -6.25
C VAL A 34 -4.27 -13.58 -6.53
N MET A 35 -4.51 -12.25 -6.48
CA MET A 35 -5.78 -11.66 -6.88
C MET A 35 -6.07 -11.93 -8.37
N ALA A 36 -5.09 -11.73 -9.26
CA ALA A 36 -5.23 -11.97 -10.69
C ALA A 36 -5.57 -13.44 -11.01
N GLU A 37 -4.91 -14.38 -10.34
CA GLU A 37 -5.19 -15.81 -10.45
C GLU A 37 -6.64 -16.11 -10.03
N ARG A 38 -7.08 -15.57 -8.88
CA ARG A 38 -8.46 -15.74 -8.41
C ARG A 38 -9.49 -15.19 -9.39
N LEU A 39 -9.25 -14.01 -9.96
CA LEU A 39 -10.13 -13.40 -10.97
C LEU A 39 -10.19 -14.26 -12.23
N SER A 40 -9.04 -14.76 -12.68
CA SER A 40 -8.94 -15.65 -13.85
C SER A 40 -9.66 -16.97 -13.61
N ALA A 41 -9.50 -17.58 -12.44
CA ALA A 41 -10.20 -18.81 -12.05
C ALA A 41 -11.73 -18.63 -11.98
N ALA A 42 -12.20 -17.42 -11.70
CA ALA A 42 -13.62 -17.05 -11.75
C ALA A 42 -14.11 -16.66 -13.16
N GLY A 43 -13.28 -16.82 -14.20
CA GLY A 43 -13.63 -16.55 -15.59
C GLY A 43 -13.56 -15.08 -16.01
N LYS A 44 -12.98 -14.20 -15.19
CA LYS A 44 -12.77 -12.79 -15.55
C LYS A 44 -11.50 -12.66 -16.41
N THR A 45 -11.56 -11.83 -17.45
CA THR A 45 -10.39 -11.48 -18.27
C THR A 45 -9.80 -10.17 -17.78
N VAL A 46 -8.74 -10.26 -16.96
CA VAL A 46 -8.11 -9.10 -16.32
C VAL A 46 -6.62 -8.99 -16.65
N ASP A 47 -6.11 -7.76 -16.68
CA ASP A 47 -4.69 -7.44 -16.68
C ASP A 47 -4.35 -6.72 -15.38
N VAL A 48 -3.67 -7.41 -14.47
CA VAL A 48 -3.30 -6.85 -13.15
C VAL A 48 -1.83 -6.45 -13.17
N VAL A 49 -1.59 -5.15 -12.98
CA VAL A 49 -0.25 -4.58 -12.94
C VAL A 49 0.19 -4.43 -11.48
N ASN A 50 1.21 -5.19 -11.09
CA ASN A 50 1.92 -4.99 -9.82
C ASN A 50 2.86 -3.77 -9.96
N ALA A 51 2.36 -2.60 -9.59
CA ALA A 51 3.13 -1.35 -9.57
C ALA A 51 3.69 -1.06 -8.17
N GLY A 52 4.10 -2.09 -7.41
CA GLY A 52 4.73 -1.94 -6.11
C GLY A 52 6.18 -1.46 -6.20
N PHE A 53 6.59 -0.54 -5.30
CA PHE A 53 7.95 -0.02 -5.26
C PHE A 53 8.44 0.14 -3.82
N PRO A 54 9.43 -0.66 -3.37
CA PRO A 54 9.96 -0.58 -2.01
C PRO A 54 10.39 0.84 -1.61
N GLY A 55 10.05 1.25 -0.39
CA GLY A 55 10.39 2.57 0.15
C GLY A 55 9.52 3.74 -0.34
N ARG A 56 8.53 3.50 -1.21
CA ARG A 56 7.60 4.52 -1.69
C ARG A 56 6.78 5.13 -0.54
N THR A 57 6.72 6.46 -0.47
CA THR A 57 6.03 7.22 0.59
C THR A 57 5.12 8.27 -0.03
N LEU A 58 4.03 8.69 0.61
CA LEU A 58 3.20 9.84 0.17
C LEU A 58 3.91 11.18 0.24
N SER A 59 5.13 11.25 0.77
CA SER A 59 5.86 12.51 0.95
C SER A 59 6.41 13.05 -0.35
N THR A 60 6.22 14.36 -0.55
CA THR A 60 6.86 15.13 -1.61
C THR A 60 8.32 15.46 -1.30
N ILE A 61 8.79 15.15 -0.08
CA ILE A 61 10.17 15.32 0.36
C ILE A 61 10.94 14.03 0.04
N LEU A 62 12.07 14.17 -0.65
CA LEU A 62 13.04 13.10 -0.85
C LEU A 62 13.84 12.91 0.45
N TYR A 63 13.84 11.70 0.99
CA TYR A 63 14.71 11.32 2.11
C TYR A 63 15.90 10.51 1.58
N PRO A 64 17.09 10.58 2.21
CA PRO A 64 18.18 9.67 1.89
C PRO A 64 17.70 8.22 1.99
N ASP A 65 17.93 7.41 0.95
CA ASP A 65 17.51 6.01 0.81
C ASP A 65 15.99 5.74 0.71
N TYR A 66 15.15 6.79 0.52
CA TYR A 66 13.72 6.63 0.23
C TYR A 66 13.26 7.55 -0.87
N TYR A 67 12.58 6.93 -1.82
CA TYR A 67 12.00 7.61 -2.95
C TYR A 67 10.62 8.10 -2.53
N GLY A 68 10.55 9.34 -2.05
CA GLY A 68 9.28 10.02 -1.80
C GLY A 68 8.42 10.05 -3.06
N HIS A 69 7.10 10.17 -2.88
CA HIS A 69 6.19 10.71 -3.89
C HIS A 69 6.52 12.18 -4.11
N GLY A 70 7.68 12.46 -4.72
CA GLY A 70 7.74 13.59 -5.62
C GLY A 70 6.58 13.41 -6.60
N VAL A 71 5.68 14.39 -6.65
CA VAL A 71 4.44 14.39 -7.45
C VAL A 71 4.69 13.83 -8.86
N ASP A 72 5.89 14.05 -9.39
CA ASP A 72 6.36 13.52 -10.67
C ASP A 72 6.35 11.99 -10.83
N LEU A 73 6.57 11.19 -9.78
CA LEU A 73 6.63 9.72 -9.91
C LEU A 73 5.25 9.07 -10.03
N PHE A 74 4.22 9.59 -9.35
CA PHE A 74 2.87 9.05 -9.44
C PHE A 74 2.28 9.31 -10.83
N THR A 75 2.23 10.57 -11.23
CA THR A 75 1.73 10.99 -12.56
C THR A 75 2.45 10.25 -13.68
N THR A 76 3.78 10.17 -13.62
CA THR A 76 4.58 9.48 -14.65
C THR A 76 4.27 7.99 -14.70
N SER A 77 4.15 7.33 -13.54
CA SER A 77 3.77 5.92 -13.47
C SER A 77 2.40 5.69 -14.10
N MET A 78 1.40 6.48 -13.70
CA MET A 78 0.03 6.31 -14.19
C MET A 78 -0.08 6.57 -15.69
N ARG A 79 0.60 7.59 -16.21
CA ARG A 79 0.69 7.82 -17.68
C ARG A 79 1.32 6.64 -18.42
N GLY A 80 2.33 5.99 -17.83
CA GLY A 80 2.95 4.79 -18.41
C GLY A 80 2.02 3.56 -18.43
N TYR A 81 1.04 3.51 -17.53
CA TYR A 81 0.06 2.43 -17.48
C TYR A 81 -1.26 2.75 -18.17
N ALA A 82 -1.55 4.01 -18.48
CA ALA A 82 -2.79 4.43 -19.11
C ALA A 82 -3.00 3.78 -20.50
N LEU A 83 -4.24 3.51 -20.93
CA LEU A 83 -5.48 3.61 -20.16
C LEU A 83 -5.70 2.39 -19.25
N PHE A 84 -6.35 2.59 -18.11
CA PHE A 84 -6.75 1.51 -17.19
C PHE A 84 -8.15 1.74 -16.61
N ASP A 85 -8.73 0.68 -16.04
CA ASP A 85 -10.10 0.72 -15.51
C ASP A 85 -10.11 0.95 -14.00
N TRP A 86 -9.17 0.38 -13.26
CA TRP A 86 -9.12 0.47 -11.80
C TRP A 86 -7.74 0.86 -11.27
N LEU A 87 -7.71 1.71 -10.24
CA LEU A 87 -6.54 1.99 -9.43
C LEU A 87 -6.77 1.49 -7.99
N PHE A 88 -6.01 0.48 -7.58
CA PHE A 88 -5.97 0.00 -6.21
C PHE A 88 -4.71 0.58 -5.55
N VAL A 89 -4.89 1.49 -4.60
CA VAL A 89 -3.78 2.20 -3.96
C VAL A 89 -3.59 1.77 -2.51
N MET A 90 -2.42 1.24 -2.18
CA MET A 90 -2.04 0.85 -0.81
C MET A 90 -0.71 1.50 -0.43
N LEU A 91 -0.78 2.62 0.30
CA LEU A 91 0.37 3.44 0.70
C LEU A 91 0.17 4.04 2.09
N GLY A 92 1.28 4.47 2.69
CA GLY A 92 1.32 5.08 4.02
C GLY A 92 2.14 4.29 5.04
N SER A 93 2.57 3.06 4.72
CA SER A 93 3.42 2.26 5.61
C SER A 93 4.72 3.00 5.92
N ASN A 94 5.42 3.49 4.89
CA ASN A 94 6.66 4.23 5.06
C ASN A 94 6.46 5.62 5.70
N ASP A 95 5.29 6.24 5.53
CA ASP A 95 4.95 7.51 6.18
C ASP A 95 4.68 7.33 7.69
N VAL A 96 4.18 6.16 8.11
CA VAL A 96 4.10 5.78 9.53
C VAL A 96 5.49 5.71 10.15
N LEU A 97 6.48 5.23 9.42
CA LEU A 97 7.90 5.18 9.81
C LEU A 97 8.62 6.53 9.75
N ARG A 98 7.87 7.64 9.67
CA ARG A 98 8.37 9.01 9.45
C ARG A 98 7.79 10.00 10.47
N PRO A 99 8.35 11.21 10.61
CA PRO A 99 7.83 12.20 11.57
C PRO A 99 6.47 12.80 11.14
N ASP A 100 5.96 12.43 9.96
CA ASP A 100 4.71 12.92 9.42
C ASP A 100 3.51 12.60 10.32
N SER A 101 2.64 13.56 10.60
CA SER A 101 1.41 13.27 11.34
C SER A 101 0.41 12.47 10.48
N VAL A 102 -0.54 11.78 11.11
CA VAL A 102 -1.61 11.05 10.40
C VAL A 102 -2.41 11.98 9.49
N GLU A 103 -2.63 13.21 9.93
CA GLU A 103 -3.31 14.27 9.18
C GLU A 103 -2.52 14.63 7.92
N CYS A 104 -1.20 14.81 8.02
CA CYS A 104 -0.33 15.08 6.87
C CYS A 104 -0.35 13.94 5.85
N VAL A 105 -0.31 12.68 6.30
CA VAL A 105 -0.37 11.50 5.41
C VAL A 105 -1.74 11.41 4.74
N THR A 106 -2.81 11.62 5.49
CA THR A 106 -4.19 11.58 4.98
C THR A 106 -4.44 12.69 3.95
N GLY A 107 -3.93 13.91 4.20
CA GLY A 107 -4.01 15.02 3.25
C GLY A 107 -3.32 14.70 1.92
N ARG A 108 -2.09 14.14 1.97
CA ARG A 108 -1.36 13.76 0.75
C ARG A 108 -2.01 12.61 -0.01
N MET A 109 -2.64 11.65 0.69
CA MET A 109 -3.47 10.63 0.04
C MET A 109 -4.72 11.26 -0.61
N ALA A 110 -5.33 12.27 0.02
CA ALA A 110 -6.45 13.00 -0.57
C ALA A 110 -6.06 13.68 -1.89
N ASP A 111 -4.90 14.34 -1.91
CA ASP A 111 -4.36 14.99 -3.11
C ASP A 111 -4.09 13.97 -4.23
N LEU A 112 -3.51 12.81 -3.90
CA LEU A 112 -3.28 11.72 -4.86
C LEU A 112 -4.58 11.20 -5.46
N ILE A 113 -5.62 11.03 -4.64
CA ILE A 113 -6.95 10.59 -5.09
C ILE A 113 -7.57 11.64 -6.01
N ASP A 114 -7.48 12.92 -5.67
CA ASP A 114 -8.01 14.01 -6.50
C ASP A 114 -7.28 14.10 -7.85
N GLU A 115 -5.96 13.99 -7.84
CA GLU A 115 -5.15 13.96 -9.07
C GLU A 115 -5.56 12.79 -9.97
N ALA A 116 -5.66 11.58 -9.40
CA ALA A 116 -6.07 10.40 -10.14
C ALA A 116 -7.48 10.59 -10.71
N ALA A 117 -8.43 11.04 -9.90
CA ALA A 117 -9.83 11.21 -10.30
C ALA A 117 -10.02 12.25 -11.42
N ALA A 118 -9.22 13.32 -11.43
CA ALA A 118 -9.27 14.38 -12.44
C ALA A 118 -8.47 14.06 -13.72
N SER A 119 -7.70 12.98 -13.73
CA SER A 119 -6.82 12.63 -14.85
C SER A 119 -7.56 12.04 -16.05
N ASN A 120 -6.86 11.97 -17.18
CA ASN A 120 -7.31 11.29 -18.40
C ASN A 120 -6.74 9.87 -18.54
N TRP A 121 -6.36 9.21 -17.43
CA TRP A 121 -5.75 7.88 -17.45
C TRP A 121 -6.75 6.72 -17.56
N TRP A 122 -8.04 7.04 -17.48
CA TRP A 122 -9.11 6.07 -17.32
C TRP A 122 -9.74 5.67 -18.65
N THR A 123 -10.11 4.40 -18.78
CA THR A 123 -10.93 3.94 -19.91
C THR A 123 -12.33 4.56 -19.85
N ASP A 124 -12.97 4.52 -18.67
CA ASP A 124 -14.33 5.02 -18.45
C ASP A 124 -14.54 5.46 -16.99
N GLY A 125 -14.31 6.75 -16.73
CA GLY A 125 -14.44 7.32 -15.40
C GLY A 125 -13.42 6.79 -14.38
N SER A 126 -13.25 7.50 -13.27
CA SER A 126 -12.31 7.10 -12.23
C SER A 126 -12.90 6.02 -11.33
N GLN A 127 -12.20 4.89 -11.21
CA GLN A 127 -12.54 3.82 -10.28
C GLN A 127 -11.35 3.56 -9.35
N ILE A 128 -11.45 4.06 -8.12
CA ILE A 128 -10.36 4.04 -7.14
C ILE A 128 -10.78 3.20 -5.93
N LEU A 129 -9.89 2.30 -5.53
CA LEU A 129 -9.96 1.60 -4.25
C LEU A 129 -8.79 2.07 -3.37
N LEU A 130 -9.13 2.79 -2.31
CA LEU A 130 -8.18 3.15 -1.25
C LEU A 130 -8.04 1.99 -0.28
N MET A 131 -6.81 1.48 -0.15
CA MET A 131 -6.47 0.42 0.79
C MET A 131 -5.67 1.01 1.96
N ALA A 132 -6.16 0.80 3.19
CA ALA A 132 -5.33 1.05 4.36
C ALA A 132 -4.28 -0.07 4.51
N PRO A 133 -2.99 0.25 4.72
CA PRO A 133 -1.95 -0.76 4.86
C PRO A 133 -2.13 -1.59 6.15
N PRO A 134 -1.53 -2.81 6.22
CA PRO A 134 -1.52 -3.61 7.43
C PRO A 134 -0.84 -2.87 8.59
N GLN A 135 -1.08 -3.33 9.82
CA GLN A 135 -0.49 -2.70 11.01
C GLN A 135 1.04 -2.79 10.98
N ILE A 136 1.68 -1.63 11.14
CA ILE A 136 3.13 -1.51 11.33
C ILE A 136 3.43 -1.45 12.83
N GLY A 137 4.51 -2.09 13.28
CA GLY A 137 4.86 -2.17 14.69
C GLY A 137 4.03 -3.20 15.47
N ARG A 138 4.13 -3.16 16.80
CA ARG A 138 3.47 -4.09 17.73
C ARG A 138 3.01 -3.36 18.97
N GLU A 139 1.90 -3.82 19.56
CA GLU A 139 1.35 -3.28 20.82
C GLU A 139 2.11 -3.82 22.03
N VAL A 140 3.42 -3.60 21.99
CA VAL A 140 4.37 -3.99 23.04
C VAL A 140 5.29 -2.80 23.26
N ASP A 141 5.44 -2.43 24.53
CA ASP A 141 6.35 -1.36 24.94
C ASP A 141 7.80 -1.88 24.89
N ALA A 142 8.33 -1.95 23.68
CA ALA A 142 9.68 -2.38 23.37
C ALA A 142 10.35 -1.40 22.41
N PRO A 143 11.66 -1.17 22.54
CA PRO A 143 12.42 -0.40 21.56
C PRO A 143 12.27 -1.00 20.17
N ALA A 144 12.31 -0.14 19.15
CA ALA A 144 12.28 -0.56 17.75
C ALA A 144 13.60 -1.20 17.26
N ASP A 145 14.57 -1.46 18.17
CA ASP A 145 15.97 -1.74 17.86
C ASP A 145 16.26 -3.21 17.52
N ALA A 146 16.01 -3.56 16.27
CA ALA A 146 16.85 -4.49 15.52
C ALA A 146 16.80 -4.22 14.01
N PHE A 147 15.68 -3.68 13.50
CA PHE A 147 15.52 -3.34 12.08
C PHE A 147 14.83 -1.99 11.86
N LEU A 148 13.78 -1.67 12.63
CA LEU A 148 13.15 -0.35 12.59
C LEU A 148 14.11 0.75 13.06
N GLY A 149 15.03 0.46 13.99
CA GLY A 149 16.06 1.39 14.48
C GLY A 149 16.85 2.14 13.39
N GLY A 150 17.12 1.49 12.23
CA GLY A 150 17.78 2.14 11.08
C GLY A 150 16.90 3.19 10.39
N TYR A 151 15.58 2.96 10.36
CA TYR A 151 14.55 3.89 9.88
C TYR A 151 14.25 4.98 10.93
N CYS A 152 14.46 4.66 12.22
CA CYS A 152 14.10 5.48 13.38
C CYS A 152 15.12 6.54 13.78
N SER A 153 16.35 6.50 13.26
CA SER A 153 17.40 7.47 13.65
C SER A 153 17.03 8.94 13.37
N ALA A 154 16.01 9.18 12.54
CA ALA A 154 15.45 10.49 12.21
C ALA A 154 14.11 10.82 12.89
N LEU A 155 13.62 10.00 13.83
CA LEU A 155 12.23 10.09 14.35
C LEU A 155 12.16 10.47 15.83
N GLY A 156 11.08 11.17 16.20
CA GLY A 156 10.67 11.35 17.60
C GLY A 156 9.95 10.14 18.20
N GLU A 157 9.58 9.13 17.39
CA GLU A 157 8.98 7.86 17.84
C GLU A 157 9.98 6.72 17.67
N THR A 158 10.19 5.95 18.73
CA THR A 158 11.25 4.92 18.82
C THR A 158 10.75 3.58 19.35
N THR A 159 9.45 3.45 19.57
CA THR A 159 8.83 2.23 20.13
C THR A 159 7.95 1.53 19.09
N LEU A 160 7.87 0.19 19.20
CA LEU A 160 6.96 -0.60 18.37
C LEU A 160 5.49 -0.20 18.58
N ASP A 161 5.11 0.15 19.82
CA ASP A 161 3.75 0.55 20.19
C ASP A 161 3.37 1.91 19.59
N GLY A 162 4.31 2.86 19.53
CA GLY A 162 4.10 4.13 18.87
C GLY A 162 3.79 3.99 17.38
N PHE A 163 4.55 3.14 16.66
CA PHE A 163 4.24 2.81 15.27
C PHE A 163 2.88 2.13 15.13
N ALA A 164 2.54 1.18 16.01
CA ALA A 164 1.24 0.51 16.00
C ALA A 164 0.08 1.49 16.21
N LYS A 165 0.19 2.40 17.19
CA LYS A 165 -0.79 3.45 17.46
C LYS A 165 -0.96 4.37 16.26
N LYS A 166 0.14 4.81 15.63
CA LYS A 166 0.10 5.69 14.46
C LYS A 166 -0.51 4.99 13.25
N SER A 167 -0.11 3.75 12.97
CA SER A 167 -0.66 2.91 11.91
C SER A 167 -2.17 2.71 12.07
N ARG A 168 -2.65 2.41 13.29
CA ARG A 168 -4.08 2.26 13.58
C ARG A 168 -4.88 3.55 13.36
N LYS A 169 -4.33 4.69 13.80
CA LYS A 169 -4.94 6.00 13.54
C LYS A 169 -5.03 6.29 12.04
N LEU A 170 -4.01 5.94 11.27
CA LEU A 170 -4.00 6.09 9.81
C LEU A 170 -5.09 5.24 9.14
N ARG A 171 -5.22 3.96 9.53
CA ARG A 171 -6.29 3.06 9.02
C ARG A 171 -7.69 3.65 9.23
N ALA A 172 -7.95 4.19 10.43
CA ALA A 172 -9.21 4.85 10.73
C ALA A 172 -9.40 6.16 9.93
N ALA A 173 -8.32 6.92 9.70
CA ALA A 173 -8.37 8.14 8.90
C ALA A 173 -8.66 7.86 7.43
N TYR A 174 -8.09 6.80 6.85
CA TYR A 174 -8.35 6.42 5.46
C TYR A 174 -9.78 5.95 5.23
N ARG A 175 -10.40 5.26 6.20
CA ARG A 175 -11.83 4.91 6.10
C ARG A 175 -12.70 6.16 5.94
N ARG A 176 -12.48 7.16 6.81
CA ARG A 176 -13.17 8.46 6.72
C ARG A 176 -12.83 9.23 5.43
N LEU A 177 -11.58 9.15 4.98
CA LEU A 177 -11.16 9.79 3.73
C LEU A 177 -11.88 9.20 2.53
N ALA A 178 -11.96 7.86 2.45
CA ALA A 178 -12.65 7.19 1.35
C ALA A 178 -14.13 7.56 1.28
N GLU A 179 -14.81 7.62 2.43
CA GLU A 179 -16.18 8.13 2.53
C GLU A 179 -16.29 9.58 2.04
N ALA A 180 -15.39 10.47 2.49
CA ALA A 180 -15.40 11.88 2.11
C ALA A 180 -15.10 12.11 0.62
N LYS A 181 -14.27 11.25 0.00
CA LYS A 181 -13.93 11.29 -1.42
C LYS A 181 -14.86 10.45 -2.30
N ASN A 182 -15.82 9.73 -1.71
CA ASN A 182 -16.70 8.80 -2.40
C ASN A 182 -15.93 7.78 -3.28
N VAL A 183 -14.86 7.20 -2.73
CA VAL A 183 -14.09 6.11 -3.35
C VAL A 183 -14.25 4.83 -2.56
N HIS A 184 -13.93 3.68 -3.17
CA HIS A 184 -14.01 2.41 -2.47
C HIS A 184 -12.93 2.32 -1.37
N PHE A 185 -13.21 1.56 -0.32
CA PHE A 185 -12.29 1.37 0.80
C PHE A 185 -12.09 -0.11 1.14
N PHE A 186 -10.86 -0.47 1.48
CA PHE A 186 -10.53 -1.77 2.07
C PHE A 186 -9.45 -1.61 3.16
N ASP A 187 -9.60 -2.29 4.29
CA ASP A 187 -8.59 -2.30 5.34
C ASP A 187 -7.78 -3.59 5.28
N ALA A 188 -6.55 -3.53 4.74
CA ALA A 188 -5.70 -4.71 4.61
C ALA A 188 -5.34 -5.31 5.97
N GLY A 189 -5.33 -4.50 7.03
CA GLY A 189 -5.06 -4.96 8.39
C GLY A 189 -6.20 -5.77 9.03
N GLU A 190 -7.34 -5.95 8.35
CA GLU A 190 -8.40 -6.88 8.79
C GLU A 190 -8.12 -8.33 8.36
N VAL A 191 -7.28 -8.54 7.34
CA VAL A 191 -7.03 -9.88 6.75
C VAL A 191 -5.56 -10.28 6.72
N ALA A 192 -4.65 -9.33 6.88
CA ALA A 192 -3.23 -9.52 6.70
C ALA A 192 -2.43 -8.86 7.84
N GLU A 193 -1.30 -9.47 8.19
CA GLU A 193 -0.42 -8.99 9.25
C GLU A 193 1.03 -8.89 8.77
N THR A 194 1.78 -8.02 9.44
CA THR A 194 3.23 -7.92 9.23
C THR A 194 3.96 -9.01 9.98
N GLY A 195 5.15 -9.41 9.51
CA GLY A 195 5.99 -10.40 10.16
C GLY A 195 6.66 -9.90 11.44
N GLN A 196 7.31 -10.80 12.17
CA GLN A 196 8.16 -10.44 13.32
C GLN A 196 9.62 -10.13 12.93
N VAL A 197 9.98 -10.35 11.65
CA VAL A 197 11.32 -10.07 11.14
C VAL A 197 11.63 -8.58 11.23
N ASP A 198 10.68 -7.73 10.83
CA ASP A 198 10.86 -6.27 10.82
C ASP A 198 9.63 -5.46 11.26
N TYR A 199 8.49 -6.12 11.49
CA TYR A 199 7.22 -5.48 11.88
C TYR A 199 6.65 -4.48 10.84
N ILE A 200 7.10 -4.57 9.59
CA ILE A 200 6.71 -3.68 8.48
C ILE A 200 6.11 -4.47 7.32
N HIS A 201 6.76 -5.57 6.94
CA HIS A 201 6.40 -6.29 5.72
C HIS A 201 5.45 -7.44 5.99
N LEU A 202 4.52 -7.65 5.07
CA LEU A 202 3.60 -8.79 5.07
C LEU A 202 4.39 -10.11 5.06
N THR A 203 3.90 -11.08 5.83
CA THR A 203 4.36 -12.46 5.68
C THR A 203 3.91 -13.05 4.34
N GLU A 204 4.57 -14.10 3.87
CA GLU A 204 4.15 -14.88 2.70
C GLU A 204 2.67 -15.33 2.79
N LYS A 205 2.27 -15.83 3.96
CA LYS A 205 0.89 -16.20 4.25
C LYS A 205 -0.05 -15.00 4.14
N SER A 206 0.36 -13.85 4.69
CA SER A 206 -0.46 -12.63 4.66
C SER A 206 -0.56 -12.02 3.26
N GLN A 207 0.47 -12.15 2.42
CA GLN A 207 0.38 -11.82 1.00
C GLN A 207 -0.68 -12.66 0.29
N GLN A 208 -0.71 -13.97 0.53
CA GLN A 208 -1.76 -14.85 0.00
C GLN A 208 -3.15 -14.50 0.55
N GLN A 209 -3.29 -14.28 1.87
CA GLN A 209 -4.57 -13.91 2.49
C GLN A 209 -5.11 -12.60 1.90
N LEU A 210 -4.25 -11.58 1.75
CA LEU A 210 -4.61 -10.32 1.14
C LEU A 210 -5.03 -10.51 -0.32
N GLY A 211 -4.26 -11.28 -1.10
CA GLY A 211 -4.58 -11.53 -2.52
C GLY A 211 -5.91 -12.26 -2.71
N GLN A 212 -6.22 -13.22 -1.83
CA GLN A 212 -7.50 -13.91 -1.82
C GLN A 212 -8.65 -12.95 -1.47
N ALA A 213 -8.51 -12.16 -0.41
CA ALA A 213 -9.50 -11.17 -0.02
C ALA A 213 -9.74 -10.15 -1.15
N MET A 214 -8.66 -9.65 -1.75
CA MET A 214 -8.69 -8.72 -2.86
C MET A 214 -9.31 -9.30 -4.12
N GLY A 215 -9.12 -10.59 -4.40
CA GLY A 215 -9.84 -11.26 -5.48
C GLY A 215 -11.35 -11.28 -5.24
N GLN A 216 -11.79 -11.47 -3.99
CA GLN A 216 -13.22 -11.36 -3.67
C GLN A 216 -13.75 -9.93 -3.81
N VAL A 217 -13.00 -8.95 -3.32
CA VAL A 217 -13.36 -7.53 -3.43
C VAL A 217 -13.47 -7.13 -4.89
N ALA A 218 -12.45 -7.44 -5.70
CA ALA A 218 -12.43 -7.14 -7.12
C ALA A 218 -13.60 -7.82 -7.87
N LEU A 219 -13.94 -9.08 -7.56
CA LEU A 219 -15.11 -9.75 -8.16
C LEU A 219 -16.44 -9.04 -7.90
N ASN A 220 -16.56 -8.32 -6.78
CA ASN A 220 -17.76 -7.55 -6.46
C ASN A 220 -17.77 -6.18 -7.13
N LEU A 221 -16.61 -5.69 -7.56
CA LEU A 221 -16.43 -4.36 -8.19
C LEU A 221 -16.48 -4.42 -9.72
N ILE A 222 -16.04 -5.53 -10.34
CA ILE A 222 -15.86 -5.68 -11.79
C ILE A 222 -16.79 -6.70 -12.46
#